data_AF-A0A836S369-F1
#
_entry.id   AF-A0A836S369-F1
#
_cell.length_a   1.000
_cell.length_b   1.000
_cell.length_c   1.000
_cell.angle_alpha   90.00
_cell.angle_beta   90.00
_cell.angle_gamma   90.00
#
_symmetry.space_group_name_H-M   'P 1'
#
loop_
_entity.id
_entity.type
_entity.pdbx_description
1 polymer ?
#
loop_
_entity_poly.entity_id
_entity_poly.type
_entity_poly.pdbx_seq_one_letter_code
_entity_poly.pdbx_strand_id
1 'polypeptide(L)'
;MNCDNLPQVAMPFMNTVHCEELTIVNRLDELLSADEISEPEISACLDEWVTHTEAHFARENRLMEEYRFPAYLIHMGEHEHAYQYLLDLQKSWNEHHNTETLKTYVKETWPAWFEQHLNTMDAVTAQFLSQFNIEVEI
;
A
#
# COMPACT_ATOMS: atom_id res chain seq x y z
N MET A 1 -1.02 13.07 3.92
CA MET A 1 -2.22 13.09 3.03
C MET A 1 -3.44 12.69 3.86
N ASN A 2 -4.67 12.99 3.44
CA ASN A 2 -5.88 12.41 4.05
C ASN A 2 -6.65 11.63 2.98
N CYS A 3 -7.53 10.72 3.41
CA CYS A 3 -8.28 9.88 2.47
C CYS A 3 -9.14 10.67 1.49
N ASP A 4 -9.69 11.82 1.91
CA ASP A 4 -10.51 12.69 1.06
C ASP A 4 -9.75 13.28 -0.13
N ASN A 5 -8.41 13.36 -0.04
CA ASN A 5 -7.55 13.88 -1.09
C ASN A 5 -6.90 12.78 -1.94
N LEU A 6 -7.14 11.50 -1.64
CA LEU A 6 -6.60 10.42 -2.47
C LEU A 6 -7.32 10.37 -3.82
N PRO A 7 -6.58 10.19 -4.93
CA PRO A 7 -7.17 9.90 -6.23
C PRO A 7 -8.14 8.73 -6.12
N GLN A 8 -9.39 8.96 -6.54
CA GLN A 8 -10.42 7.93 -6.54
C GLN A 8 -10.37 7.16 -7.86
N VAL A 9 -10.44 5.83 -7.77
CA VAL A 9 -10.53 4.92 -8.92
C VAL A 9 -11.94 4.33 -9.04
N ALA A 10 -12.23 3.72 -10.20
CA ALA A 10 -13.58 3.28 -10.55
C ALA A 10 -14.14 2.15 -9.66
N MET A 11 -13.29 1.41 -8.95
CA MET A 11 -13.69 0.31 -8.05
C MET A 11 -13.75 0.80 -6.59
N PRO A 12 -14.94 0.85 -5.95
CA PRO A 12 -15.06 1.40 -4.59
C PRO A 12 -14.23 0.69 -3.52
N PHE A 13 -14.02 -0.62 -3.67
CA PHE A 13 -13.20 -1.36 -2.71
C PHE A 13 -11.74 -0.94 -2.75
N MET A 14 -11.21 -0.58 -3.93
CA MET A 14 -9.82 -0.13 -4.09
C MET A 14 -9.62 1.19 -3.31
N ASN A 15 -10.57 2.12 -3.43
CA ASN A 15 -10.53 3.37 -2.66
C ASN A 15 -10.55 3.14 -1.14
N THR A 16 -11.24 2.09 -0.68
CA THR A 16 -11.28 1.72 0.74
C THR A 16 -9.91 1.22 1.20
N VAL A 17 -9.34 0.22 0.51
CA VAL A 17 -8.03 -0.34 0.89
C VAL A 17 -6.89 0.67 0.74
N HIS A 18 -6.96 1.59 -0.23
CA HIS A 18 -5.98 2.68 -0.37
C HIS A 18 -6.04 3.67 0.81
N CYS A 19 -7.26 3.98 1.30
CA CYS A 19 -7.42 4.81 2.48
C CYS A 19 -6.94 4.10 3.76
N GLU A 20 -7.17 2.79 3.87
CA GLU A 20 -6.65 1.98 4.97
C GLU A 20 -5.11 1.99 4.98
N GLU A 21 -4.44 1.77 3.83
CA GLU A 21 -2.98 1.83 3.76
C GLU A 21 -2.46 3.21 4.19
N LEU A 22 -3.04 4.29 3.65
CA LEU A 22 -2.69 5.65 4.05
C LEU A 22 -2.87 5.88 5.56
N THR A 23 -3.91 5.29 6.16
CA THR A 23 -4.17 5.42 7.60
C THR A 23 -3.09 4.74 8.42
N ILE A 24 -2.66 3.54 8.01
CA ILE A 24 -1.54 2.82 8.65
C ILE A 24 -0.24 3.63 8.54
N VAL A 25 0.06 4.16 7.35
CA VAL A 25 1.27 4.95 7.10
C VAL A 25 1.28 6.26 7.90
N ASN A 26 0.16 6.97 7.96
CA ASN A 26 0.05 8.18 8.78
C ASN A 26 0.26 7.86 10.27
N ARG A 27 -0.28 6.75 10.77
CA ARG A 27 -0.05 6.30 12.15
C ARG A 27 1.42 5.99 12.42
N LEU A 28 2.11 5.36 11.46
CA LEU A 28 3.55 5.14 11.57
C LEU A 28 4.33 6.46 11.59
N ASP A 29 3.94 7.46 10.78
CA ASP A 29 4.56 8.80 10.82
C ASP A 29 4.38 9.48 12.16
N GLU A 30 3.19 9.37 12.77
CA GLU A 30 2.90 9.89 14.10
C GLU A 30 3.78 9.22 15.17
N LEU A 31 3.91 7.90 15.16
CA LEU A 31 4.79 7.15 16.07
C LEU A 31 6.26 7.56 15.92
N LEU A 32 6.72 7.81 14.69
CA LEU A 32 8.09 8.24 14.39
C LEU A 32 8.36 9.71 14.74
N SER A 33 7.30 10.51 14.92
CA SER A 33 7.36 11.94 15.22
C SER A 33 7.05 12.25 16.69
N ALA A 34 6.73 11.24 17.50
CA ALA A 34 6.47 11.39 18.93
C ALA A 34 7.74 11.80 19.71
N ASP A 35 7.54 12.52 20.83
CA ASP A 35 8.63 12.91 21.73
C ASP A 35 9.32 11.68 22.35
N GLU A 36 8.55 10.64 22.64
CA GLU A 36 9.03 9.34 23.10
C GLU A 36 8.67 8.27 22.07
N ILE A 37 9.69 7.65 21.49
CA ILE A 37 9.54 6.61 20.48
C ILE A 37 9.34 5.25 21.15
N SER A 38 8.30 4.54 20.73
CA SER A 38 7.94 3.22 21.21
C SER A 38 8.24 2.18 20.13
N GLU A 39 9.37 1.48 20.27
CA GLU A 39 9.78 0.45 19.32
C GLU A 39 8.72 -0.66 19.13
N PRO A 40 8.06 -1.18 20.19
CA PRO A 40 7.02 -2.20 20.03
C PRO A 40 5.80 -1.72 19.23
N GLU A 41 5.40 -0.45 19.38
CA GLU A 41 4.28 0.11 18.61
C GLU A 41 4.65 0.32 17.14
N ILE A 42 5.89 0.73 16.86
CA ILE A 42 6.41 0.81 15.48
C ILE A 42 6.44 -0.57 14.84
N SER A 43 6.99 -1.57 15.53
CA SER A 43 7.01 -2.95 15.02
C SER A 43 5.60 -3.47 14.73
N ALA A 44 4.65 -3.28 15.65
CA ALA A 44 3.27 -3.68 15.44
C ALA A 44 2.62 -2.96 14.24
N CYS A 45 2.92 -1.67 14.06
CA CYS A 45 2.41 -0.90 12.93
C CYS A 45 3.00 -1.35 11.59
N LEU A 46 4.28 -1.74 11.56
CA LEU A 46 4.92 -2.32 10.37
C LEU A 46 4.35 -3.71 10.04
N ASP A 47 4.10 -4.55 11.05
CA ASP A 47 3.47 -5.86 10.86
C ASP A 47 2.05 -5.73 10.27
N GLU A 48 1.28 -4.74 10.75
CA GLU A 48 -0.03 -4.40 10.19
C GLU A 48 0.09 -3.94 8.74
N TRP A 49 1.05 -3.06 8.43
CA TRP A 49 1.27 -2.57 7.07
C TRP A 49 1.63 -3.70 6.10
N VAL A 50 2.59 -4.56 6.46
CA VAL A 50 2.97 -5.73 5.64
C VAL A 50 1.77 -6.63 5.38
N THR A 51 0.98 -6.94 6.41
CA THR A 51 -0.20 -7.81 6.30
C THR A 51 -1.27 -7.17 5.40
N HIS A 52 -1.51 -5.87 5.56
CA HIS A 52 -2.47 -5.12 4.75
C HIS A 52 -2.07 -5.09 3.28
N THR A 53 -0.82 -4.70 2.98
CA THR A 53 -0.32 -4.60 1.60
C THR A 53 -0.27 -5.96 0.92
N GLU A 54 0.07 -7.05 1.62
CA GLU A 54 0.00 -8.41 1.07
C GLU A 54 -1.43 -8.76 0.64
N ALA A 55 -2.42 -8.53 1.50
CA ALA A 55 -3.81 -8.83 1.23
C ALA A 55 -4.39 -7.95 0.10
N HIS A 56 -4.05 -6.66 0.10
CA HIS A 56 -4.42 -5.70 -0.94
C HIS A 56 -3.90 -6.17 -2.31
N PHE A 57 -2.58 -6.36 -2.45
CA PHE A 57 -2.00 -6.79 -3.72
C PHE A 57 -2.47 -8.18 -4.14
N ALA A 58 -2.59 -9.14 -3.22
CA ALA A 58 -3.09 -10.47 -3.54
C ALA A 58 -4.51 -10.44 -4.10
N ARG A 59 -5.36 -9.53 -3.61
CA ARG A 59 -6.72 -9.37 -4.13
C ARG A 59 -6.73 -8.77 -5.53
N GLU A 60 -5.98 -7.69 -5.75
CA GLU A 60 -5.92 -7.06 -7.07
C GLU A 60 -5.27 -7.96 -8.12
N ASN A 61 -4.17 -8.63 -7.76
CA ASN A 61 -3.49 -9.58 -8.64
C ASN A 61 -4.42 -10.71 -9.08
N ARG A 62 -5.21 -11.25 -8.14
CA ARG A 62 -6.22 -12.28 -8.44
C ARG A 62 -7.28 -11.78 -9.42
N LEU A 63 -7.82 -10.57 -9.20
CA LEU A 63 -8.82 -9.98 -10.08
C LEU A 63 -8.24 -9.67 -11.47
N MET A 64 -7.02 -9.13 -11.53
CA MET A 64 -6.32 -8.91 -12.79
C MET A 64 -6.10 -10.21 -13.56
N GLU A 65 -5.72 -11.29 -12.89
CA GLU A 65 -5.53 -12.61 -13.50
C GLU A 65 -6.86 -13.20 -13.99
N GLU A 66 -7.88 -13.24 -13.12
CA GLU A 66 -9.21 -13.81 -13.39
C GLU A 66 -9.88 -13.16 -14.60
N TYR A 67 -9.87 -11.83 -14.63
CA TYR A 67 -10.49 -11.05 -15.71
C TYR A 67 -9.54 -10.78 -16.90
N ARG A 68 -8.34 -11.37 -16.88
CA ARG A 68 -7.34 -11.29 -17.97
C ARG A 68 -6.97 -9.86 -18.33
N PHE A 69 -6.68 -9.05 -17.32
CA PHE A 69 -6.21 -7.69 -17.49
C PHE A 69 -4.95 -7.68 -18.40
N PRO A 70 -4.94 -6.93 -19.51
CA PRO A 70 -3.88 -7.02 -20.51
C PRO A 70 -2.46 -6.74 -19.99
N ALA A 71 -2.31 -5.86 -18.99
CA ALA A 71 -1.02 -5.48 -18.41
C ALA A 71 -0.73 -6.18 -17.07
N TYR A 72 -1.42 -7.29 -16.76
CA TYR A 72 -1.30 -8.02 -15.49
C TYR A 72 0.15 -8.27 -15.05
N LEU A 73 1.00 -8.84 -15.93
CA LEU A 73 2.38 -9.18 -15.56
C LEU A 73 3.22 -7.95 -15.20
N ILE A 74 2.92 -6.78 -15.77
CA ILE A 74 3.64 -5.54 -15.48
C ILE A 74 3.17 -5.00 -14.11
N HIS A 75 1.85 -4.91 -13.90
CA HIS A 75 1.29 -4.40 -12.65
C HIS A 75 1.64 -5.31 -11.46
N MET A 76 1.51 -6.62 -11.61
CA MET A 76 1.92 -7.59 -10.59
C MET A 76 3.41 -7.46 -10.26
N GLY A 77 4.28 -7.23 -11.25
CA GLY A 77 5.71 -7.02 -11.01
C GLY A 77 6.00 -5.77 -10.16
N GLU A 78 5.25 -4.68 -10.37
CA GLU A 78 5.35 -3.49 -9.50
C GLU A 78 4.87 -3.77 -8.07
N HIS A 79 3.79 -4.55 -7.91
CA HIS A 79 3.34 -5.03 -6.59
C HIS A 79 4.42 -5.88 -5.88
N GLU A 80 5.04 -6.82 -6.59
CA GLU A 80 6.12 -7.66 -6.04
C GLU A 80 7.33 -6.82 -5.60
N HIS A 81 7.74 -5.84 -6.42
CA HIS A 81 8.84 -4.94 -6.07
C HIS A 81 8.52 -4.07 -4.85
N ALA A 82 7.34 -3.46 -4.81
CA ALA A 82 6.92 -2.61 -3.69
C ALA A 82 6.79 -3.42 -2.39
N TYR A 83 6.20 -4.60 -2.46
CA TYR A 83 6.04 -5.49 -1.30
C TYR A 83 7.39 -6.00 -0.79
N GLN A 84 8.30 -6.41 -1.66
CA GLN A 84 9.64 -6.83 -1.26
C GLN A 84 10.41 -5.68 -0.59
N TYR A 85 10.28 -4.46 -1.09
CA TYR A 85 10.88 -3.29 -0.45
C TYR A 85 10.32 -3.10 0.98
N LEU A 86 9.01 -3.20 1.17
CA LEU A 86 8.38 -3.08 2.50
C LEU A 86 8.86 -4.18 3.46
N LEU A 87 9.01 -5.42 2.99
CA LEU A 87 9.59 -6.52 3.78
C LEU A 87 11.05 -6.24 4.18
N ASP A 88 11.86 -5.73 3.25
CA ASP A 88 13.25 -5.37 3.52
C ASP A 88 13.34 -4.22 4.53
N LEU A 89 12.41 -3.26 4.47
CA LEU A 89 12.29 -2.16 5.42
C LEU A 89 11.94 -2.67 6.82
N GLN A 90 10.93 -3.54 6.94
CA GLN A 90 10.53 -4.16 8.22
C GLN A 90 11.70 -4.97 8.81
N LYS A 91 12.39 -5.76 7.98
CA LYS A 91 13.57 -6.52 8.41
C LYS A 91 14.67 -5.60 8.93
N SER A 92 15.00 -4.54 8.18
CA SER A 92 15.99 -3.54 8.59
C SER A 92 15.62 -2.87 9.92
N TRP A 93 14.34 -2.54 10.11
CA TRP A 93 13.83 -2.02 11.39
C TRP A 93 14.05 -3.02 12.54
N ASN A 94 13.66 -4.28 12.36
CA ASN A 94 13.80 -5.30 13.41
C ASN A 94 15.27 -5.58 13.79
N GLU A 95 16.21 -5.39 12.85
CA GLU A 95 17.64 -5.59 13.09
C GLU A 95 18.34 -4.35 13.68
N HIS A 96 17.89 -3.14 13.32
CA HIS A 96 18.68 -1.92 13.55
C HIS A 96 17.93 -0.80 14.26
N HIS A 97 16.61 -0.88 14.37
CA HIS A 97 15.75 0.15 14.98
C HIS A 97 16.03 1.56 14.42
N ASN A 98 16.35 1.65 13.12
CA ASN A 98 16.74 2.90 12.48
C ASN A 98 15.49 3.71 12.09
N THR A 99 15.15 4.67 12.94
CA THR A 99 14.00 5.57 12.75
C THR A 99 14.15 6.49 11.55
N GLU A 100 15.38 6.89 11.19
CA GLU A 100 15.61 7.82 10.08
C GLU A 100 15.29 7.16 8.74
N THR A 101 15.66 5.89 8.57
CA THR A 101 15.29 5.11 7.38
C THR A 101 13.76 5.00 7.24
N LEU A 102 13.04 4.73 8.33
CA LEU A 102 11.58 4.68 8.30
C LEU A 102 10.96 6.04 7.97
N LYS A 103 11.46 7.13 8.58
CA LYS A 103 10.98 8.50 8.30
C LYS A 103 11.16 8.87 6.84
N THR A 104 12.34 8.62 6.26
CA THR A 104 12.57 8.88 4.83
C THR A 104 11.63 8.07 3.96
N TYR A 105 11.41 6.79 4.28
CA TYR A 105 10.51 5.96 3.51
C TYR A 105 9.07 6.49 3.55
N VAL A 106 8.54 6.74 4.75
CA VAL A 106 7.16 7.19 4.98
C VAL A 106 6.90 8.60 4.44
N LYS A 107 7.89 9.50 4.49
CA LYS A 107 7.71 10.91 4.08
C LYS A 107 8.03 11.17 2.61
N GLU A 108 8.86 10.34 1.99
CA GLU A 108 9.38 10.61 0.65
C GLU A 108 9.14 9.46 -0.32
N THR A 109 9.61 8.26 0.03
CA THR A 109 9.64 7.14 -0.93
C THR A 109 8.26 6.55 -1.18
N TRP A 110 7.53 6.19 -0.11
CA TRP A 110 6.20 5.62 -0.24
C TRP A 110 5.19 6.62 -0.83
N PRO A 111 5.08 7.88 -0.38
CA PRO A 111 4.12 8.82 -0.96
C PRO A 111 4.29 9.01 -2.46
N ALA A 112 5.55 9.13 -2.93
CA ALA A 112 5.84 9.30 -4.34
C ALA A 112 5.45 8.07 -5.17
N TRP A 113 5.76 6.87 -4.68
CA TRP A 113 5.38 5.62 -5.33
C TRP A 113 3.84 5.44 -5.33
N PHE A 114 3.22 5.62 -4.16
CA PHE A 114 1.79 5.41 -3.96
C PHE A 114 0.94 6.34 -4.83
N GLU A 115 1.26 7.64 -4.86
CA GLU A 115 0.55 8.59 -5.72
C GLU A 115 0.70 8.24 -7.21
N GLN A 116 1.91 7.88 -7.63
CA GLN A 116 2.15 7.47 -9.02
C GLN A 116 1.36 6.20 -9.37
N HIS A 117 1.40 5.19 -8.51
CA HIS A 117 0.75 3.89 -8.70
C HIS A 117 -0.77 4.05 -8.82
N LEU A 118 -1.39 4.79 -7.89
CA LEU A 118 -2.83 5.08 -7.88
C LEU A 118 -3.29 5.78 -9.17
N ASN A 119 -2.55 6.81 -9.59
CA ASN A 119 -2.93 7.63 -10.75
C ASN A 119 -2.68 6.93 -12.10
N THR A 120 -1.95 5.81 -12.12
CA THR A 120 -1.53 5.16 -13.37
C THR A 120 -2.02 3.72 -13.45
N MET A 121 -1.43 2.81 -12.67
CA MET A 121 -1.70 1.39 -12.77
C MET A 121 -3.08 1.05 -12.20
N ASP A 122 -3.38 1.52 -10.98
CA ASP A 122 -4.65 1.21 -10.33
C ASP A 122 -5.83 1.89 -11.02
N ALA A 123 -5.65 3.13 -11.49
CA ALA A 123 -6.69 3.83 -12.25
C ALA A 123 -7.10 3.03 -13.52
N VAL A 124 -6.13 2.50 -14.27
CA VAL A 124 -6.40 1.70 -15.47
C VAL A 124 -6.99 0.34 -15.10
N THR A 125 -6.46 -0.33 -14.08
CA THR A 125 -6.95 -1.62 -13.60
C THR A 125 -8.39 -1.51 -13.09
N ALA A 126 -8.70 -0.51 -12.27
CA ALA A 126 -10.05 -0.26 -11.79
C ALA A 126 -11.02 0.05 -12.94
N GLN A 127 -10.62 0.87 -13.91
CA GLN A 127 -11.46 1.19 -15.07
C GLN A 127 -11.73 -0.06 -15.93
N PHE A 128 -10.76 -0.96 -16.04
CA PHE A 128 -10.98 -2.26 -16.69
C PHE A 128 -11.96 -3.13 -15.91
N LEU A 129 -11.71 -3.32 -14.61
CA LEU A 129 -12.49 -4.18 -13.73
C LEU A 129 -13.95 -3.71 -13.58
N SER A 130 -14.21 -2.40 -13.63
CA SER A 130 -15.57 -1.83 -13.53
C SER A 130 -16.52 -2.22 -14.68
N GLN A 131 -16.01 -2.84 -15.75
CA GLN A 131 -16.82 -3.35 -16.86
C GLN A 131 -17.42 -4.74 -16.56
N PHE A 132 -17.01 -5.36 -15.46
CA PHE A 132 -17.44 -6.69 -15.04
C PHE A 132 -18.31 -6.63 -13.79
N ASN A 133 -19.15 -7.63 -13.61
CA ASN A 133 -19.97 -7.76 -12.40
C ASN A 133 -19.17 -8.49 -11.30
N ILE A 134 -18.18 -7.80 -10.73
CA ILE A 134 -17.34 -8.31 -9.65
C ILE A 134 -18.12 -8.21 -8.35
N GLU A 135 -18.36 -9.34 -7.71
CA GLU A 135 -18.89 -9.36 -6.34
C GLU A 135 -17.79 -8.87 -5.40
N VAL A 136 -18.02 -7.72 -4.79
CA VAL A 136 -17.14 -7.20 -3.76
C VAL A 136 -17.47 -7.97 -2.49
N GLU A 137 -16.71 -9.02 -2.19
CA GLU A 137 -16.68 -9.59 -0.84
C GLU A 137 -16.32 -8.44 0.12
N ILE A 138 -17.25 -8.16 1.05
CA ILE A 138 -17.14 -7.15 2.11
C ILE A 138 -16.52 -7.84 3.34
#